data_AF-A0A833G967-F1
#
_entry.id   AF-A0A833G967-F1
#
_cell.length_a   1.000
_cell.length_b   1.000
_cell.length_c   1.000
_cell.angle_alpha   90.00
_cell.angle_beta   90.00
_cell.angle_gamma   90.00
#
_symmetry.space_group_name_H-M   'P 1'
#
loop_
_entity.id
_entity.type
_entity.pdbx_description
1 polymer ?
#
loop_
_entity_poly.entity_id
_entity_poly.type
_entity_poly.pdbx_seq_one_letter_code
_entity_poly.pdbx_strand_id
1 'polypeptide(L)' 'FIAADAANQRFFKPSERPGHGLFNLPGYINARLTRAGILAADLGLCTYADEERFFSYRRATHRGEADYGRLLAAIVLV' A
#
# COMPACT_ATOMS: atom_id res chain seq x y z
N PHE A 1 -5.08 -12.84 5.39
CA PHE A 1 -5.98 -11.66 5.48
C PHE A 1 -7.41 -12.06 5.77
N ILE A 2 -8.09 -12.79 4.88
CA ILE A 2 -9.48 -13.23 5.08
C ILE A 2 -9.60 -14.22 6.26
N ALA A 3 -8.68 -15.17 6.39
CA ALA A 3 -8.67 -16.10 7.52
C ALA A 3 -8.48 -15.41 8.89
N ALA A 4 -7.86 -14.21 8.91
CA ALA A 4 -7.69 -13.44 10.14
C ALA A 4 -8.95 -12.61 10.48
N ASP A 5 -9.66 -12.13 9.45
CA ASP A 5 -10.94 -11.43 9.56
C ASP A 5 -11.62 -11.46 8.19
N ALA A 6 -12.82 -12.07 8.11
CA ALA A 6 -13.56 -12.21 6.86
C ALA A 6 -13.92 -10.85 6.24
N ALA A 7 -14.10 -9.80 7.06
CA ALA A 7 -14.39 -8.45 6.57
C ALA A 7 -13.24 -7.87 5.72
N ASN A 8 -12.03 -8.44 5.81
CA ASN A 8 -10.90 -8.00 4.99
C ASN A 8 -11.08 -8.27 3.50
N GLN A 9 -12.03 -9.14 3.10
CA GLN A 9 -12.35 -9.39 1.70
C GLN A 9 -12.65 -8.08 0.94
N ARG A 10 -13.22 -7.06 1.60
CA ARG A 10 -13.52 -5.74 1.00
C ARG A 10 -12.28 -4.97 0.52
N PHE A 11 -11.08 -5.33 0.97
CA PHE A 11 -9.83 -4.68 0.56
C PHE A 11 -9.17 -5.38 -0.64
N PHE A 12 -9.77 -6.43 -1.17
CA PHE A 12 -9.25 -7.14 -2.34
C PHE A 12 -10.17 -6.93 -3.54
N LYS A 13 -9.56 -6.71 -4.71
CA LYS A 13 -10.23 -6.75 -6.00
C LYS A 13 -9.59 -7.86 -6.85
N PRO A 14 -10.32 -8.43 -7.83
CA PRO A 14 -9.73 -9.34 -8.80
C PRO A 14 -8.52 -8.69 -9.50
N SER A 15 -7.48 -9.48 -9.77
CA SER A 15 -6.39 -9.05 -10.66
C SER A 15 -6.50 -9.76 -12.00
N GLU A 16 -5.85 -9.23 -13.02
CA GLU A 16 -5.77 -9.86 -14.35
C GLU A 16 -5.03 -11.21 -14.31
N ARG A 17 -4.13 -11.40 -13.34
CA ARG A 17 -3.40 -12.66 -13.17
C ARG A 17 -4.24 -13.65 -12.36
N PRO A 18 -4.56 -14.83 -12.90
CA PRO A 18 -5.30 -15.86 -12.16
C PRO A 18 -4.63 -16.21 -10.83
N GLY A 19 -5.45 -16.42 -9.80
CA GLY A 19 -4.98 -16.73 -8.44
C GLY A 19 -4.36 -15.54 -7.69
N HIS A 20 -4.36 -14.32 -8.27
CA HIS A 20 -3.85 -13.12 -7.63
C HIS A 20 -4.96 -12.07 -7.42
N GLY A 21 -4.83 -11.28 -6.37
CA GLY A 21 -5.74 -10.18 -6.05
C GLY A 21 -5.01 -8.84 -5.94
N LEU A 22 -5.68 -7.76 -6.32
CA LEU A 22 -5.24 -6.40 -6.11
C LEU A 22 -5.65 -5.96 -4.70
N PHE A 23 -4.66 -5.66 -3.86
CA PHE A 23 -4.88 -5.31 -2.47
C PHE A 23 -4.89 -3.79 -2.27
N ASN A 24 -5.96 -3.28 -1.66
CA ASN A 24 -6.07 -1.90 -1.19
C ASN A 24 -5.38 -1.76 0.18
N LEU A 25 -4.05 -1.66 0.14
CA LEU A 25 -3.20 -1.46 1.32
C LEU A 25 -3.57 -0.20 2.14
N PRO A 26 -3.72 1.01 1.58
CA PRO A 26 -4.02 2.19 2.39
C PRO A 26 -5.39 2.09 3.08
N GLY A 27 -6.41 1.59 2.37
CA GLY A 27 -7.73 1.34 2.96
C GLY A 27 -7.69 0.34 4.12
N TYR A 28 -6.88 -0.72 4.00
CA TYR A 28 -6.68 -1.69 5.08
C TYR A 28 -5.97 -1.08 6.29
N ILE A 29 -4.92 -0.28 6.07
CA ILE A 29 -4.19 0.42 7.15
C ILE A 29 -5.14 1.37 7.90
N ASN A 30 -5.87 2.22 7.18
CA ASN A 30 -6.82 3.15 7.79
C ASN A 30 -7.88 2.42 8.62
N ALA A 31 -8.47 1.34 8.10
CA ALA A 31 -9.45 0.56 8.85
C ALA A 31 -8.87 -0.04 10.14
N ARG A 32 -7.60 -0.46 10.13
CA ARG A 32 -6.92 -0.95 11.35
C ARG A 32 -6.67 0.17 12.35
N LEU A 33 -6.24 1.35 11.90
CA LEU A 33 -6.03 2.51 12.75
C LEU A 33 -7.35 2.97 13.38
N THR A 34 -8.42 3.08 12.59
CA THR A 34 -9.76 3.42 13.10
C THR A 34 -10.25 2.41 14.12
N ARG A 35 -10.07 1.11 13.88
CA ARG A 35 -10.42 0.05 14.86
C ARG A 35 -9.64 0.17 16.17
N ALA A 36 -8.42 0.71 16.12
CA ALA A 36 -7.60 0.99 17.29
C ALA A 36 -7.95 2.34 17.97
N GLY A 37 -8.98 3.05 17.50
CA GLY A 37 -9.36 4.37 18.03
C GLY A 37 -8.47 5.51 17.55
N ILE A 38 -7.63 5.28 16.54
CA ILE A 38 -6.69 6.28 16.00
C ILE A 38 -7.35 7.01 14.83
N LEU A 39 -7.35 8.34 14.90
CA LEU A 39 -7.70 9.20 13.76
C LEU A 39 -6.53 9.22 12.78
N ALA A 40 -6.80 8.85 11.53
CA ALA A 40 -5.80 8.80 10.48
C ALA A 40 -6.43 9.24 9.15
N ALA A 41 -5.59 9.77 8.26
CA ALA A 41 -5.96 10.13 6.90
C ALA A 41 -4.95 9.51 5.92
N ASP A 42 -5.44 9.14 4.75
CA ASP A 42 -4.61 8.76 3.61
C ASP A 42 -4.35 10.00 2.74
N LEU A 43 -3.10 10.19 2.32
CA LEU A 43 -2.72 11.27 1.41
C LEU A 43 -3.16 11.03 -0.04
N GLY A 44 -3.57 9.80 -0.37
CA GLY A 44 -4.01 9.43 -1.72
C GLY A 44 -2.87 9.39 -2.74
N LEU A 45 -1.62 9.25 -2.28
CA LEU A 45 -0.43 9.25 -3.12
C LEU A 45 0.00 7.83 -3.48
N CYS A 46 0.25 7.59 -4.77
CA CYS A 46 0.62 6.28 -5.29
C CYS A 46 2.08 6.24 -5.71
N THR A 47 2.92 5.49 -4.99
CA THR A 47 4.36 5.38 -5.29
C THR A 47 4.63 4.78 -6.67
N TYR A 48 3.77 3.88 -7.16
CA TYR A 48 3.92 3.28 -8.49
C TYR A 48 3.62 4.27 -9.62
N ALA A 49 2.54 5.04 -9.50
CA ALA A 49 2.05 5.91 -10.56
C ALA A 49 2.85 7.22 -10.66
N ASP A 50 3.34 7.73 -9.54
CA ASP A 50 4.02 9.01 -9.47
C ASP A 50 5.55 8.81 -9.35
N GLU A 51 6.18 8.66 -10.51
CA GLU A 51 7.60 8.39 -10.62
C GLU A 51 8.48 9.62 -10.32
N GLU A 52 7.97 10.83 -10.56
CA GLU A 52 8.72 12.07 -10.31
C GLU A 52 8.98 12.29 -8.82
N ARG A 53 8.06 11.84 -7.96
CA ARG A 53 8.15 12.07 -6.50
C ARG A 53 8.61 10.85 -5.70
N PHE A 54 8.41 9.63 -6.22
CA PHE A 54 8.58 8.42 -5.42
C PHE A 54 9.35 7.31 -6.12
N PHE A 55 10.21 6.63 -5.36
CA PHE A 55 10.70 5.30 -5.72
C PHE A 55 9.60 4.24 -5.54
N SER A 56 9.60 3.21 -6.37
CA SER A 56 8.62 2.11 -6.29
C SER A 56 9.24 0.76 -6.64
N TYR A 57 9.21 -0.16 -5.68
CA TYR A 57 9.66 -1.53 -5.87
C TYR A 57 8.90 -2.25 -6.99
N ARG A 58 7.57 -2.11 -7.05
CA ARG A 58 6.75 -2.75 -8.08
C ARG A 58 7.09 -2.22 -9.46
N ARG A 59 7.35 -0.91 -9.61
CA ARG A 59 7.74 -0.31 -10.89
C ARG A 59 9.10 -0.83 -11.35
N ALA A 60 10.09 -0.82 -10.44
CA ALA A 60 11.43 -1.37 -10.71
C ALA A 60 11.36 -2.85 -11.13
N THR A 61 10.54 -3.66 -10.44
CA THR A 61 10.34 -5.07 -10.80
C THR A 61 9.71 -5.24 -12.18
N HIS A 62 8.68 -4.45 -12.50
CA HIS A 62 8.04 -4.50 -13.83
C HIS A 62 8.98 -4.06 -14.96
N ARG A 63 9.96 -3.20 -14.66
CA ARG A 63 10.98 -2.72 -15.62
C ARG A 63 12.26 -3.55 -15.64
N GLY A 64 12.41 -4.53 -14.74
CA GLY A 64 13.62 -5.34 -14.63
C GLY A 64 14.84 -4.55 -14.15
N GLU A 65 14.64 -3.48 -13.39
CA GLU A 65 15.72 -2.68 -12.81
C GLU A 65 16.44 -3.49 -11.71
N ALA A 66 17.77 -3.43 -11.68
CA ALA A 66 18.58 -4.21 -10.74
C ALA A 66 18.46 -3.73 -9.29
N ASP A 67 18.20 -2.45 -9.08
CA ASP A 67 17.89 -1.86 -7.78
C ASP A 67 16.97 -0.65 -7.94
N TYR A 68 16.45 -0.16 -6.82
CA TYR A 68 15.61 1.03 -6.74
C TYR A 68 15.94 1.82 -5.47
N GLY A 69 15.71 3.14 -5.50
CA GLY A 69 15.85 3.98 -4.31
C GLY A 69 14.80 3.64 -3.23
N ARG A 70 14.98 4.16 -2.01
CA ARG A 70 14.06 3.93 -0.90
C ARG A 70 13.62 5.27 -0.30
N LEU A 71 12.36 5.34 0.09
CA LEU A 71 11.80 6.51 0.77
C LEU A 71 12.02 6.38 2.27
N LEU A 72 12.09 7.52 2.96
CA LEU A 72 12.12 7.62 4.41
C LEU A 72 10.94 8.47 4.87
N ALA A 73 10.21 7.98 5.87
CA ALA A 73 9.23 8.78 6.62
C ALA A 73 9.75 8.95 8.06
N ALA A 74 9.83 10.18 8.54
CA ALA A 74 10.37 10.50 9.86
C ALA A 74 9.51 11.54 10.57
N ILE A 75 9.48 11.46 11.90
CA ILE A 75 8.81 12.41 12.78
C ILE A 75 9.67 12.58 14.04
N VAL A 76 9.77 13.80 14.55
CA VAL A 76 10.53 14.13 15.76
C VAL A 76 9.82 15.26 16.52
N LEU A 77 9.96 15.27 17.84
CA LEU A 77 9.65 16.44 18.66
C LEU A 77 10.94 17.24 18.81
N VAL A 78 10.96 18.46 18.30
CA VAL A 78 12.08 19.40 18.45
C VAL A 78 11.90 20.27 19.68
#